data_AF-A0A7X2PK38-F1
#
_entry.id   AF-A0A7X2PK38-F1
#
_cell.length_a   1.000
_cell.length_b   1.000
_cell.length_c   1.000
_cell.angle_alpha   90.00
_cell.angle_beta   90.00
_cell.angle_gamma   90.00
#
_symmetry.space_group_name_H-M   'P 1'
#
loop_
_entity.id
_entity.type
_entity.pdbx_description
1 polymer ?
#
loop_
_entity_poly.entity_id
_entity_poly.type
_entity_poly.pdbx_seq_one_letter_code
_entity_poly.pdbx_strand_id
1 'polypeptide(L)'
;MHAVIEENLEELLASPSACGRAALDHLVSCKACAMELERMRQIALLFPALRNESPIDPAPYFAARVMMSIERRPSSFWASLLESALGTTMGTVFFRRVAFASLLVLASLGGYLASTDSEFRAGVTPELIMAAERDAPASEYGRNQDRELLMVTIATFNPDETE
;
A
#
# COMPACT_ATOMS: atom_id res chain seq x y z
N MET A 1 -14.07 0.08 -1.33
CA MET A 1 -14.61 1.10 -0.40
C MET A 1 -13.46 2.06 -0.06
N HIS A 2 -13.72 3.34 0.18
CA HIS A 2 -12.65 4.30 0.49
C HIS A 2 -12.32 4.27 1.99
N ALA A 3 -11.04 4.45 2.34
CA ALA A 3 -10.51 4.31 3.70
C ALA A 3 -11.29 5.11 4.75
N VAL A 4 -11.68 6.35 4.43
CA VAL A 4 -12.46 7.22 5.34
C VAL A 4 -13.78 6.56 5.78
N ILE A 5 -14.43 5.80 4.89
CA ILE A 5 -15.67 5.09 5.22
C ILE A 5 -15.39 3.75 5.90
N GLU A 6 -14.31 3.07 5.53
CA GLU A 6 -13.92 1.80 6.14
C GLU A 6 -13.57 1.97 7.62
N GLU A 7 -12.80 3.01 7.96
CA GLU A 7 -12.41 3.34 9.33
C GLU A 7 -13.59 3.76 10.22
N ASN A 8 -14.66 4.28 9.62
CA ASN A 8 -15.84 4.78 10.33
C ASN A 8 -17.09 3.91 10.11
N LEU A 9 -16.93 2.71 9.54
CA LEU A 9 -18.04 1.88 9.06
C LEU A 9 -18.98 1.46 10.20
N GLU A 10 -18.41 1.03 11.32
CA GLU A 10 -19.17 0.57 12.48
C GLU A 10 -20.02 1.71 13.06
N GLU A 11 -19.45 2.90 13.19
CA GLU A 11 -20.16 4.09 13.67
C GLU A 11 -21.27 4.48 12.69
N LEU A 12 -20.99 4.48 11.38
CA LEU A 12 -21.98 4.81 10.34
C LEU A 12 -23.16 3.83 10.28
N LEU A 13 -22.92 2.55 10.59
CA LEU A 13 -23.95 1.51 10.64
C LEU A 13 -24.72 1.51 11.97
N ALA A 14 -24.06 1.81 13.09
CA ALA A 14 -24.69 1.88 14.41
C ALA A 14 -25.53 3.14 14.58
N SER A 15 -24.96 4.31 14.27
CA SER A 15 -25.69 5.57 14.20
C SER A 15 -24.94 6.61 13.37
N PRO A 16 -25.51 7.11 12.25
CA PRO A 16 -24.87 8.13 11.44
C PRO A 16 -24.62 9.45 12.19
N SER A 17 -25.30 9.70 13.31
CA SER A 17 -25.09 10.90 14.13
C SER A 17 -23.84 10.85 15.01
N ALA A 18 -23.27 9.66 15.23
CA ALA A 18 -22.07 9.47 16.03
C ALA A 18 -20.79 9.62 15.20
N CYS A 19 -20.91 9.60 13.88
CA CYS A 19 -19.78 9.58 12.97
C CYS A 19 -19.16 10.97 12.77
N GLY A 20 -17.85 11.01 12.53
CA GLY A 20 -17.10 12.22 12.20
C GLY A 20 -17.60 12.90 10.92
N ARG A 21 -17.54 14.24 10.90
CA ARG A 21 -17.99 15.08 9.76
C ARG A 21 -17.33 14.68 8.43
N ALA A 22 -16.06 14.32 8.44
CA ALA A 22 -15.31 13.95 7.23
C ALA A 22 -15.93 12.74 6.50
N ALA A 23 -16.43 11.75 7.24
CA ALA A 23 -17.09 10.59 6.64
C ALA A 23 -18.48 10.96 6.08
N LEU A 24 -19.22 11.84 6.76
CA LEU A 24 -20.50 12.35 6.25
C LEU A 24 -20.32 13.18 4.98
N ASP A 25 -19.31 14.06 4.95
CA ASP A 25 -18.97 14.88 3.78
C ASP A 25 -18.56 13.99 2.59
N HIS A 26 -17.82 12.90 2.86
CA HIS A 26 -17.46 11.91 1.84
C HIS A 26 -18.68 11.14 1.30
N LEU A 27 -19.66 10.82 2.14
CA LEU A 27 -20.90 10.18 1.66
C LEU A 27 -21.71 11.10 0.73
N VAL A 28 -21.64 12.41 0.94
CA VAL A 28 -22.25 13.41 0.05
C VAL A 28 -21.49 13.49 -1.28
N SER A 29 -20.16 13.45 -1.26
CA SER A 29 -19.33 13.55 -2.47
C SER A 29 -19.27 12.24 -3.28
N CYS A 30 -19.34 11.08 -2.63
CA CYS A 30 -19.12 9.78 -3.24
C CYS A 30 -20.38 8.90 -3.22
N LYS A 31 -21.16 8.94 -4.31
CA LYS A 31 -22.36 8.09 -4.49
C LYS A 31 -22.08 6.58 -4.39
N ALA A 32 -20.91 6.14 -4.83
CA ALA A 32 -20.54 4.72 -4.76
C ALA A 32 -20.43 4.23 -3.30
N CYS A 33 -19.85 5.04 -2.40
CA CYS A 33 -19.78 4.70 -0.98
C CYS A 33 -21.15 4.78 -0.30
N ALA A 34 -21.98 5.75 -0.67
CA ALA A 34 -23.34 5.86 -0.16
C ALA A 34 -24.20 4.65 -0.55
N MET A 35 -24.11 4.19 -1.81
CA MET A 35 -24.80 2.98 -2.27
C MET A 35 -24.34 1.72 -1.54
N GLU A 36 -23.03 1.58 -1.32
CA GLU A 36 -22.49 0.41 -0.62
C GLU A 36 -22.90 0.38 0.85
N LEU A 37 -22.87 1.53 1.53
CA LEU A 37 -23.38 1.66 2.90
C LEU A 37 -24.87 1.29 2.99
N GLU A 38 -25.66 1.73 2.01
CA GLU A 38 -27.10 1.43 1.97
C GLU A 38 -27.35 -0.08 1.78
N ARG A 39 -26.59 -0.76 0.92
CA ARG A 39 -26.66 -2.22 0.79
C ARG A 39 -26.32 -2.93 2.10
N MET A 40 -25.30 -2.46 2.80
CA MET A 40 -24.93 -3.03 4.11
C MET A 40 -26.02 -2.81 5.15
N ARG A 41 -26.68 -1.64 5.15
CA ARG A 41 -27.85 -1.38 6.01
C ARG A 41 -29.01 -2.29 5.69
N GLN A 42 -29.30 -2.52 4.41
CA GLN A 42 -30.35 -3.45 4.00
C GLN A 42 -30.08 -4.86 4.49
N ILE A 43 -28.84 -5.34 4.41
CA ILE A 43 -28.45 -6.64 4.98
C ILE A 43 -28.58 -6.61 6.50
N ALA A 44 -28.18 -5.51 7.15
CA ALA A 44 -28.27 -5.37 8.60
C ALA A 44 -29.72 -5.48 9.12
N LEU A 45 -30.68 -4.95 8.36
CA LEU A 45 -32.11 -5.06 8.65
C LEU A 45 -32.66 -6.48 8.55
N LEU A 46 -31.95 -7.41 7.90
CA LEU A 46 -32.32 -8.82 7.83
C LEU A 46 -31.85 -9.62 9.06
N PHE A 47 -30.82 -9.15 9.80
CA PHE A 47 -30.34 -9.86 10.99
C PHE A 47 -31.39 -10.01 12.10
N PRO A 48 -32.25 -9.01 12.39
CA PRO A 48 -33.36 -9.20 13.31
C PRO A 48 -34.31 -10.35 12.93
N ALA A 49 -34.51 -10.60 11.63
CA ALA A 49 -35.37 -11.71 11.17
C ALA A 49 -34.75 -13.09 11.41
N LEU A 50 -33.41 -13.16 11.59
CA LEU A 50 -32.70 -14.38 11.98
C LEU A 50 -32.67 -14.58 13.50
N ARG A 51 -33.06 -13.57 14.28
CA ARG A 51 -33.10 -13.67 15.73
C ARG A 51 -34.33 -14.50 16.12
N ASN A 52 -34.12 -15.54 16.93
CA ASN A 52 -35.22 -16.31 17.51
C ASN A 52 -36.20 -15.37 18.22
N GLU A 53 -37.50 -15.55 17.97
CA GLU A 53 -38.59 -14.74 18.54
C GLU A 53 -38.70 -14.92 20.07
N SER A 54 -38.20 -16.03 20.60
CA SER A 54 -38.13 -16.25 22.04
C SER A 54 -36.99 -15.44 22.66
N PRO A 55 -37.24 -14.66 23.73
CA PRO A 55 -36.14 -14.09 24.51
C PRO A 55 -35.26 -15.24 24.97
N ILE A 56 -34.00 -15.23 24.50
CA ILE A 56 -32.99 -16.14 25.01
C ILE A 56 -32.79 -15.70 26.45
N ASP A 57 -33.31 -16.47 27.40
CA ASP A 57 -32.99 -16.33 28.82
C ASP A 57 -31.73 -17.17 29.08
N PRO A 58 -30.52 -16.58 29.01
CA PRO A 58 -29.32 -17.35 29.24
C PRO A 58 -29.33 -17.85 30.68
N ALA A 59 -29.03 -19.13 30.88
CA ALA A 59 -28.87 -19.68 32.22
C ALA A 59 -27.92 -18.79 33.05
N PRO A 60 -28.15 -18.61 34.37
CA PRO A 60 -27.37 -17.68 35.20
C PRO A 60 -25.86 -17.97 35.21
N TYR A 61 -25.44 -19.19 34.85
CA TYR A 61 -24.03 -19.59 34.71
C TYR A 61 -23.42 -19.33 33.33
N PHE A 62 -24.23 -18.94 32.33
CA PHE A 62 -23.78 -18.66 30.97
C PHE A 62 -22.78 -17.52 30.94
N ALA A 63 -23.08 -16.40 31.61
CA ALA A 63 -22.19 -15.24 31.68
C ALA A 63 -20.83 -15.61 32.33
N ALA A 64 -20.87 -16.39 33.41
CA ALA A 64 -19.65 -16.87 34.09
C ALA A 64 -18.82 -17.80 33.18
N ARG A 65 -19.47 -18.70 32.43
CA ARG A 65 -18.79 -19.56 31.44
C ARG A 65 -18.20 -18.76 30.28
N VAL A 66 -18.91 -17.75 29.78
CA VAL A 66 -18.42 -16.90 28.69
C VAL A 66 -17.21 -16.11 29.15
N MET A 67 -17.25 -15.48 30.34
CA MET A 67 -16.08 -14.79 30.92
C MET A 67 -14.88 -15.72 31.05
N MET A 68 -15.06 -16.91 31.66
CA MET A 68 -13.99 -17.90 31.76
C MET A 68 -13.48 -18.38 30.39
N SER A 69 -14.32 -18.38 29.35
CA SER A 69 -13.92 -18.78 27.99
C SER A 69 -13.17 -17.68 27.24
N ILE A 70 -13.50 -16.41 27.48
CA ILE A 70 -12.81 -15.26 26.91
C ILE A 70 -11.44 -15.11 27.55
N GLU A 71 -11.35 -15.27 28.88
CA GLU A 71 -10.07 -15.29 29.60
C GLU A 71 -9.16 -16.45 29.17
N ARG A 72 -9.76 -17.58 28.76
CA ARG A 72 -9.04 -18.75 28.24
C ARG A 72 -8.83 -18.74 26.74
N ARG A 73 -9.25 -17.70 26.01
CA ARG A 73 -8.86 -17.60 24.59
C ARG A 73 -7.34 -17.53 24.56
N PRO A 74 -6.65 -18.47 23.89
CA PRO A 74 -5.23 -18.29 23.64
C PRO A 74 -5.09 -16.95 22.91
N SER A 75 -4.14 -16.12 23.36
CA SER A 75 -3.74 -14.94 22.60
C SER A 75 -3.57 -15.41 21.15
N SER A 76 -4.26 -14.73 20.23
CA SER A 76 -4.21 -15.13 18.83
C SER A 76 -2.74 -15.20 18.44
N PHE A 77 -2.36 -16.21 17.66
CA PHE A 77 -0.99 -16.33 17.14
C PHE A 77 -0.48 -14.99 16.55
N TRP A 78 -1.41 -14.21 15.99
CA TRP A 78 -1.19 -12.84 15.52
C TRP A 78 -0.89 -11.82 16.62
N ALA A 79 -1.55 -11.88 17.77
CA ALA A 79 -1.24 -11.05 18.93
C ALA A 79 0.16 -11.36 19.46
N SER A 80 0.55 -12.64 19.59
CA SER A 80 1.91 -13.00 20.00
C SER A 80 2.98 -12.58 18.99
N LEU A 81 2.67 -12.65 17.69
CA LEU A 81 3.57 -12.22 16.62
C LEU A 81 3.74 -10.69 16.64
N LEU A 82 2.65 -9.93 16.77
CA LEU A 82 2.66 -8.48 16.85
C LEU A 82 3.30 -7.96 18.14
N GLU A 83 3.04 -8.61 19.27
CA GLU A 83 3.66 -8.28 20.56
C GLU A 83 5.15 -8.63 20.58
N SER A 84 5.60 -9.66 19.83
CA SER A 84 7.03 -9.93 19.62
C SER A 84 7.71 -8.97 18.64
N ALA A 85 6.95 -8.38 17.71
CA ALA A 85 7.46 -7.43 16.72
C ALA A 85 7.50 -5.99 17.25
N LEU A 86 6.54 -5.59 18.09
CA LEU A 86 6.47 -4.26 18.73
C LEU A 86 7.00 -4.24 20.18
N GLY A 87 7.13 -5.39 20.85
CA GLY A 87 7.56 -5.51 22.24
C GLY A 87 9.08 -5.53 22.40
N THR A 88 9.55 -4.62 23.24
CA THR A 88 10.88 -4.03 23.37
C THR A 88 12.02 -4.93 23.88
N THR A 89 11.95 -6.26 23.81
CA THR A 89 13.03 -7.12 24.33
C THR A 89 13.48 -8.27 23.42
N MET A 90 12.65 -8.74 22.47
CA MET A 90 13.04 -9.76 21.48
C MET A 90 13.06 -9.27 20.02
N GLY A 91 12.56 -8.06 19.72
CA GLY A 91 12.53 -7.52 18.35
C GLY A 91 13.90 -7.05 17.83
N THR A 92 14.79 -6.59 18.70
CA THR A 92 16.07 -5.94 18.29
C THR A 92 17.05 -6.91 17.65
N VAL A 93 17.17 -8.15 18.15
CA VAL A 93 18.09 -9.15 17.59
C VAL A 93 17.58 -9.68 16.25
N PHE A 94 16.27 -9.91 16.13
CA PHE A 94 15.66 -10.36 14.88
C PHE A 94 15.72 -9.29 13.80
N PHE A 95 15.32 -8.05 14.12
CA PHE A 95 15.39 -6.93 13.17
C PHE A 95 16.82 -6.66 12.72
N ARG A 96 17.80 -6.76 13.64
CA ARG A 96 19.22 -6.63 13.28
C ARG A 96 19.66 -7.72 12.31
N ARG A 97 19.27 -8.99 12.53
CA ARG A 97 19.60 -10.10 11.62
C ARG A 97 18.94 -9.93 10.24
N VAL A 98 17.68 -9.48 10.20
CA VAL A 98 16.96 -9.20 8.96
C VAL A 98 17.58 -8.03 8.21
N ALA A 99 17.95 -6.95 8.91
CA ALA A 99 18.64 -5.80 8.32
C ALA A 99 20.04 -6.16 7.78
N PHE A 100 20.79 -7.00 8.50
CA PHE A 100 22.07 -7.50 7.98
C PHE A 100 21.86 -8.41 6.76
N ALA A 101 20.84 -9.28 6.76
CA ALA A 101 20.54 -10.13 5.62
C ALA A 101 20.14 -9.32 4.39
N SER A 102 19.30 -8.28 4.54
CA SER A 102 18.90 -7.42 3.43
C SER A 102 20.06 -6.59 2.89
N LEU A 103 20.93 -6.05 3.75
CA LEU A 103 22.14 -5.36 3.32
C LEU A 103 23.13 -6.28 2.61
N LEU A 104 23.28 -7.53 3.06
CA LEU A 104 24.16 -8.51 2.43
C LEU A 104 23.64 -8.89 1.04
N VAL A 105 22.32 -9.11 0.91
CA VAL A 105 21.68 -9.33 -0.39
C VAL A 105 21.87 -8.13 -1.30
N LEU A 106 21.62 -6.90 -0.81
CA LEU A 106 21.81 -5.68 -1.60
C LEU A 106 23.27 -5.51 -2.04
N ALA A 107 24.23 -5.77 -1.15
CA ALA A 107 25.66 -5.70 -1.46
C ALA A 107 26.08 -6.77 -2.47
N SER A 108 25.56 -8.00 -2.37
CA SER A 108 25.82 -9.05 -3.36
C SER A 108 25.23 -8.73 -4.72
N LEU A 109 24.02 -8.18 -4.77
CA LEU A 109 23.34 -7.83 -6.01
C LEU A 109 23.99 -6.60 -6.67
N GLY A 110 24.35 -5.60 -5.87
CA GLY A 110 25.09 -4.43 -6.32
C GLY A 110 26.50 -4.77 -6.79
N GLY A 111 27.20 -5.66 -6.08
CA GLY A 111 28.49 -6.19 -6.49
C GLY A 111 28.41 -7.01 -7.77
N TYR A 112 27.38 -7.84 -7.91
CA TYR A 112 27.12 -8.59 -9.14
C TYR A 112 26.88 -7.64 -10.32
N LEU A 113 26.00 -6.64 -10.17
CA LEU A 113 25.74 -5.64 -11.20
C LEU A 113 27.00 -4.82 -11.56
N ALA A 114 27.78 -4.39 -10.57
CA ALA A 114 29.03 -3.68 -10.80
C ALA A 114 30.08 -4.56 -11.52
N SER A 115 30.13 -5.85 -11.20
CA SER A 115 31.03 -6.80 -11.87
C SER A 115 30.63 -7.06 -13.32
N THR A 116 29.33 -7.19 -13.61
CA THR A 116 28.84 -7.36 -14.98
C THR A 116 29.02 -6.09 -15.81
N ASP A 117 28.91 -4.91 -15.20
CA ASP A 117 29.16 -3.64 -15.88
C ASP A 117 30.67 -3.37 -16.08
N SER A 118 31.53 -3.96 -15.23
CA SER A 118 32.98 -3.93 -15.42
C SER A 118 33.44 -4.79 -16.60
N GLU A 119 32.76 -5.92 -16.87
CA GLU A 119 32.99 -6.70 -18.10
C GLU A 119 32.47 -5.96 -19.34
N PHE A 120 31.39 -5.18 -19.23
CA PHE A 120 30.92 -4.31 -20.31
C PHE A 120 31.90 -3.14 -20.58
N ARG A 121 32.52 -2.58 -19.54
CA ARG A 121 33.57 -1.55 -19.67
C ARG A 121 34.93 -2.08 -20.11
N ALA A 122 35.24 -3.35 -19.91
CA ALA A 122 36.50 -3.95 -20.37
C ALA A 122 36.60 -3.99 -21.91
N GLY A 123 35.47 -3.89 -22.63
CA GLY A 123 35.43 -3.83 -24.10
C GLY A 123 35.36 -2.43 -24.71
N VAL A 124 35.05 -1.40 -23.93
CA VAL A 124 34.87 -0.03 -24.44
C VAL A 124 35.94 0.88 -23.86
N THR A 125 37.10 0.88 -24.52
CA THR A 125 38.13 1.87 -24.25
C THR A 125 37.64 3.25 -24.69
N PRO A 126 37.92 4.33 -23.95
CA PRO A 126 37.53 5.69 -24.35
C PRO A 126 38.12 6.11 -25.71
N GLU A 127 39.17 5.44 -26.16
CA GLU A 127 39.72 5.58 -27.51
C GLU A 127 38.80 5.02 -28.60
N LEU A 128 38.06 3.94 -28.33
CA LEU A 128 37.10 3.34 -29.28
C LEU A 128 35.86 4.22 -29.47
N ILE A 129 35.41 4.89 -28.40
CA ILE A 129 34.29 5.86 -28.47
C ILE A 129 34.72 7.09 -29.29
N MET A 130 35.92 7.62 -29.07
CA MET A 130 36.42 8.77 -29.84
C MET A 130 36.77 8.41 -31.29
N ALA A 131 37.13 7.16 -31.58
CA ALA A 131 37.30 6.67 -32.95
C ALA A 131 35.95 6.49 -33.67
N ALA A 132 34.93 5.95 -32.99
CA ALA A 132 33.59 5.78 -33.55
C ALA A 132 32.91 7.12 -33.87
N GLU A 133 33.17 8.17 -33.09
CA GLU A 133 32.63 9.51 -33.37
C GLU A 133 33.37 10.24 -34.50
N ARG A 134 34.62 9.84 -34.78
CA ARG A 134 35.40 10.41 -35.90
C ARG A 134 35.05 9.77 -37.25
N ASP A 135 34.62 8.51 -37.25
CA ASP A 135 34.26 7.75 -38.46
C ASP A 135 32.75 7.53 -38.65
N ALA A 136 31.89 8.20 -37.87
CA ALA A 136 30.45 8.18 -38.10
C ALA A 136 30.13 8.88 -39.45
N PRO A 137 29.62 8.17 -40.47
CA PRO A 137 29.06 8.87 -41.63
C PRO A 137 27.90 9.72 -41.10
N ALA A 138 27.89 11.01 -41.43
CA ALA A 138 26.83 11.93 -41.03
C ALA A 138 25.48 11.34 -41.47
N SER A 139 24.81 10.62 -40.57
CA SER A 139 23.51 10.06 -40.84
C SER A 139 22.52 11.23 -40.74
N GLU A 140 22.21 11.75 -41.92
CA GLU A 140 21.23 12.82 -42.14
C GLU A 140 19.86 12.50 -41.50
N TYR A 141 19.61 11.22 -41.21
CA TYR A 141 18.44 10.72 -40.49
C TYR A 141 18.37 11.13 -39.01
N GLY A 142 19.48 11.16 -38.26
CA GLY A 142 19.45 11.50 -36.83
C GLY A 142 19.20 12.98 -36.58
N ARG A 143 19.77 13.85 -37.43
CA ARG A 143 19.66 15.31 -37.30
C ARG A 143 18.24 15.82 -37.53
N ASN A 144 17.48 15.19 -38.43
CA ASN A 144 16.09 15.57 -38.69
C ASN A 144 15.15 15.10 -37.58
N GLN A 145 15.37 13.90 -37.03
CA GLN A 145 14.57 13.35 -35.95
C GLN A 145 14.73 14.15 -34.64
N ASP A 146 15.95 14.54 -34.30
CA ASP A 146 16.21 15.42 -33.15
C ASP A 146 15.58 16.81 -33.34
N ARG A 147 15.59 17.33 -34.57
CA ARG A 147 15.00 18.63 -34.89
C ARG A 147 13.48 18.61 -34.80
N GLU A 148 12.82 17.52 -35.19
CA GLU A 148 11.38 17.33 -35.02
C GLU A 148 11.00 17.19 -33.53
N LEU A 149 11.75 16.40 -32.75
CA LEU A 149 11.52 16.26 -31.31
C LEU A 149 11.72 17.58 -30.56
N LEU A 150 12.72 18.36 -30.94
CA LEU A 150 12.97 19.68 -30.37
C LEU A 150 11.85 20.66 -30.75
N MET A 151 11.39 20.69 -32.00
CA MET A 151 10.24 21.55 -32.40
C MET A 151 8.95 21.19 -31.66
N VAL A 152 8.66 19.91 -31.47
CA VAL A 152 7.48 19.47 -30.69
C VAL A 152 7.62 19.92 -29.23
N THR A 153 8.79 19.75 -28.63
CA THR A 153 9.03 20.11 -27.22
C THR A 153 8.83 21.61 -26.99
N ILE A 154 9.29 22.49 -27.90
CA ILE A 154 9.07 23.94 -27.76
C ILE A 154 7.60 24.31 -28.00
N ALA A 155 6.92 23.67 -28.96
CA ALA A 155 5.52 23.95 -29.25
C ALA A 155 4.57 23.47 -28.13
N THR A 156 4.95 22.43 -27.39
CA THR A 156 4.21 21.95 -26.22
C THR A 156 4.56 22.67 -24.92
N PHE A 157 5.64 23.47 -24.91
CA PHE A 157 6.04 24.26 -23.76
C PHE A 157 5.13 25.50 -23.66
N ASN A 158 4.04 25.37 -22.91
CA ASN A 158 3.14 26.46 -22.56
C ASN A 158 3.58 27.06 -21.21
N PRO A 159 4.17 28.27 -21.16
CA PRO A 159 4.70 28.86 -19.93
C PRO A 159 3.62 29.63 -19.14
N ASP A 160 2.46 29.03 -18.89
CA ASP A 160 1.37 29.64 -18.13
C ASP A 160 0.92 28.71 -16.99
N GLU A 161 1.81 28.42 -16.04
CA GLU A 161 1.45 27.99 -14.67
C GLU A 161 2.58 28.33 -13.69
N THR A 162 2.72 29.62 -13.33
CA THR A 162 3.20 30.05 -12.00
C THR A 162 2.66 31.45 -11.69
N GLU A 163 1.97 31.56 -10.56
CA GLU A 163 1.48 32.77 -9.88
C GLU A 163 2.50 33.91 -9.78
#